data_AF-A0AAN8F5L3-F1
#
_entry.id   AF-A0AAN8F5L3-F1
#
_cell.length_a   1.000
_cell.length_b   1.000
_cell.length_c   1.000
_cell.angle_alpha   90.00
_cell.angle_beta   90.00
_cell.angle_gamma   90.00
#
_symmetry.space_group_name_H-M   'P 1'
#
loop_
_entity.id
_entity.type
_entity.pdbx_description
1 polymer ?
#
loop_
_entity_poly.entity_id
_entity_poly.type
_entity_poly.pdbx_seq_one_letter_code
_entity_poly.pdbx_strand_id
1 'polypeptide(L)'
;SHDSPSDVHSHNGFLTIRQYPPIGDNTIKVALNSVNNQGLSLIEEGPLSYVENTSGPILNLMPIYVKPLEGTNFSMKRWSRSFVRKGARLIQSVSKEINGRKIKFRKIYERIREFDFL
;
A
#
# COMPACT_ATOMS: atom_id res chain seq x y z
N SER A 1 -0.10 -27.33 -1.89
CA SER A 1 -1.56 -27.05 -1.94
C SER A 1 -1.84 -25.56 -2.13
N HIS A 2 -1.05 -24.86 -2.96
CA HIS A 2 -1.12 -23.39 -3.12
C HIS A 2 -2.25 -22.89 -4.04
N ASP A 3 -3.12 -23.79 -4.50
CA ASP A 3 -4.19 -23.49 -5.46
C ASP A 3 -5.58 -23.42 -4.81
N SER A 4 -5.67 -23.42 -3.47
CA SER A 4 -6.96 -23.20 -2.82
C SER A 4 -7.40 -21.75 -3.03
N PRO A 5 -8.53 -21.48 -3.70
CA PRO A 5 -9.03 -20.11 -3.88
C PRO A 5 -9.44 -19.44 -2.56
N SER A 6 -9.43 -20.18 -1.44
CA SER A 6 -9.63 -19.65 -0.08
C SER A 6 -8.35 -19.19 0.61
N ASP A 7 -7.16 -19.55 0.10
CA ASP A 7 -5.86 -19.12 0.64
C ASP A 7 -5.49 -17.73 0.07
N VAL A 8 -6.29 -16.73 0.42
CA VAL A 8 -6.16 -15.36 -0.09
C VAL A 8 -5.67 -14.46 1.02
N HIS A 9 -4.57 -13.77 0.77
CA HIS A 9 -4.12 -12.71 1.65
C HIS A 9 -5.02 -11.48 1.50
N SER A 10 -5.65 -11.06 2.60
CA SER A 10 -6.62 -9.96 2.62
C SER A 10 -6.18 -8.83 3.54
N HIS A 11 -6.33 -7.59 3.08
CA HIS A 11 -6.12 -6.37 3.87
C HIS A 11 -7.41 -5.55 3.86
N ASN A 12 -7.81 -5.03 5.01
CA ASN A 12 -8.91 -4.08 5.16
C ASN A 12 -8.42 -2.85 5.89
N GLY A 13 -8.92 -1.66 5.52
CA GLY A 13 -8.40 -0.43 6.08
C GLY A 13 -8.88 0.84 5.40
N PHE A 14 -8.24 1.94 5.75
CA PHE A 14 -8.55 3.28 5.28
C PHE A 14 -7.30 3.95 4.70
N LEU A 15 -7.47 4.63 3.57
CA LEU A 15 -6.48 5.55 3.02
C LEU A 15 -6.91 6.97 3.37
N THR A 16 -6.03 7.72 4.04
CA THR A 16 -6.27 9.12 4.41
C THR A 16 -5.23 10.02 3.74
N ILE A 17 -5.62 11.26 3.44
CA ILE A 17 -4.75 12.32 2.91
C ILE A 17 -4.54 13.35 4.02
N ARG A 18 -3.30 13.77 4.25
CA ARG A 18 -2.99 14.82 5.23
C ARG A 18 -3.46 16.17 4.69
N GLN A 19 -4.48 16.73 5.33
CA GLN A 19 -5.07 18.01 4.93
C GLN A 19 -4.27 19.23 5.38
N TYR A 20 -3.61 19.15 6.54
CA TYR A 20 -2.88 20.27 7.15
C TYR A 20 -1.42 19.88 7.39
N PRO A 21 -0.50 20.18 6.45
CA PRO A 21 0.91 19.92 6.68
C PRO A 21 1.52 20.95 7.67
N PRO A 22 2.59 20.56 8.39
CA PRO A 22 3.37 21.51 9.20
C PRO A 22 3.92 22.66 8.35
N ILE A 23 4.17 23.81 8.98
CA ILE A 23 4.75 24.99 8.33
C ILE A 23 6.07 24.61 7.65
N GLY A 24 6.19 24.92 6.35
CA GLY A 24 7.38 24.63 5.54
C GLY A 24 7.39 23.25 4.87
N ASP A 25 6.43 22.37 5.16
CA ASP A 25 6.28 21.06 4.49
C ASP A 25 5.23 21.14 3.39
N ASN A 26 5.65 21.34 2.15
CA ASN A 26 4.75 21.37 0.99
C ASN A 26 4.40 19.98 0.44
N THR A 27 4.81 18.90 1.13
CA THR A 27 4.58 17.53 0.66
C THR A 27 3.15 17.09 0.96
N ILE A 28 2.39 16.69 -0.06
CA ILE A 28 1.13 15.98 0.16
C ILE A 28 1.48 14.57 0.65
N LYS A 29 1.00 14.21 1.84
CA LYS A 29 1.22 12.88 2.43
C LYS A 29 -0.08 12.11 2.52
N VAL A 30 0.04 10.80 2.42
CA VAL A 30 -1.03 9.83 2.62
C VAL A 30 -0.64 8.82 3.68
N ALA A 31 -1.63 8.30 4.39
CA ALA A 31 -1.48 7.20 5.32
C ALA A 31 -2.47 6.08 4.99
N LEU A 32 -1.97 4.85 4.91
CA LEU A 32 -2.76 3.64 4.79
C LEU A 32 -2.74 2.91 6.14
N ASN A 33 -3.89 2.92 6.80
CA ASN A 33 -4.11 2.20 8.05
C ASN A 33 -4.83 0.91 7.72
N SER A 34 -4.26 -0.26 8.05
CA SER A 34 -4.85 -1.54 7.68
C SER A 34 -4.62 -2.65 8.69
N VAL A 35 -5.51 -3.63 8.65
CA VAL A 35 -5.36 -4.93 9.30
C VAL A 35 -5.40 -6.02 8.24
N ASN A 36 -4.71 -7.14 8.47
CA ASN A 36 -4.73 -8.27 7.56
C ASN A 36 -5.04 -9.61 8.25
N ASN A 37 -5.35 -10.62 7.45
CA ASN A 37 -5.68 -11.97 7.92
C ASN A 37 -4.47 -12.77 8.46
N GLN A 38 -3.28 -12.17 8.54
CA GLN A 38 -2.11 -12.73 9.23
C GLN A 38 -1.97 -12.16 10.65
N GLY A 39 -2.94 -11.38 11.13
CA GLY A 39 -2.92 -10.78 12.47
C GLY A 39 -2.00 -9.58 12.58
N LEU A 40 -1.80 -8.82 11.49
CA LEU A 40 -0.97 -7.61 11.51
C LEU A 40 -1.83 -6.36 11.44
N SER A 41 -1.57 -5.42 12.35
CA SER A 41 -2.02 -4.02 12.26
C SER A 41 -0.88 -3.15 11.74
N LEU A 42 -1.17 -2.34 10.72
CA LEU A 42 -0.19 -1.62 9.92
C LEU A 42 -0.59 -0.15 9.76
N ILE A 43 0.40 0.74 9.89
CA ILE A 43 0.31 2.11 9.38
C ILE A 43 1.47 2.30 8.41
N GLU A 44 1.13 2.59 7.16
CA GLU A 44 2.09 2.89 6.10
C GLU A 44 1.89 4.34 5.65
N GLU A 45 2.95 5.13 5.60
CA GLU A 45 2.90 6.53 5.19
C GLU A 45 3.81 6.79 4.00
N GLY A 46 3.49 7.84 3.26
CA GLY A 46 4.44 8.44 2.33
C GLY A 46 3.82 9.49 1.41
N PRO A 47 4.59 9.98 0.43
CA PRO A 47 4.15 11.05 -0.44
C PRO A 47 3.07 10.59 -1.42
N LEU A 48 2.14 11.49 -1.70
CA LEU A 48 1.30 11.49 -2.89
C LEU A 48 1.92 12.45 -3.90
N SER A 49 2.36 11.92 -5.03
CA SER A 49 2.98 12.72 -6.09
C SER A 49 2.28 12.55 -7.43
N TYR A 50 2.57 13.46 -8.34
CA TYR A 50 2.16 13.41 -9.74
C TYR A 50 3.43 13.43 -10.59
N VAL A 51 3.50 12.56 -11.60
CA VAL A 51 4.63 12.49 -12.53
C VAL A 51 4.09 12.57 -13.94
N GLU A 52 4.77 13.33 -14.80
CA GLU A 52 4.48 13.39 -16.23
C GLU A 52 4.43 11.96 -16.81
N ASN A 53 3.42 11.68 -17.64
CA ASN A 53 3.09 10.36 -18.20
C ASN A 53 2.41 9.34 -17.26
N THR A 54 1.96 9.75 -16.07
CA THR A 54 1.02 8.96 -15.26
C THR A 54 -0.40 9.50 -15.36
N SER A 55 -1.40 8.61 -15.32
CA SER A 55 -2.82 8.98 -15.49
C SER A 55 -3.52 9.28 -14.16
N GLY A 56 -2.76 9.64 -13.13
CA GLY A 56 -3.28 9.86 -11.79
C GLY A 56 -2.18 9.90 -10.72
N PRO A 57 -2.56 10.01 -9.44
CA PRO A 57 -1.61 10.10 -8.35
C PRO A 57 -0.79 8.82 -8.19
N ILE A 58 0.45 9.01 -7.74
CA ILE A 58 1.36 7.96 -7.32
C ILE A 58 1.43 7.97 -5.80
N LEU A 59 1.18 6.82 -5.19
CA LEU A 59 1.37 6.61 -3.76
C LEU A 59 2.61 5.75 -3.55
N ASN A 60 3.55 6.21 -2.74
CA ASN A 60 4.70 5.42 -2.30
C ASN A 60 4.66 5.34 -0.78
N LEU A 61 4.29 4.19 -0.25
CA LEU A 61 4.04 3.98 1.18
C LEU A 61 5.13 3.09 1.78
N MET A 62 5.56 3.45 2.99
CA MET A 62 6.48 2.67 3.80
C MET A 62 5.88 2.46 5.19
N PRO A 63 6.06 1.29 5.82
CA PRO A 63 5.57 1.04 7.16
C PRO A 63 6.26 1.98 8.15
N ILE A 64 5.46 2.71 8.91
CA ILE A 64 5.91 3.48 10.08
C ILE A 64 5.51 2.81 11.40
N TYR A 65 4.50 1.94 11.34
CA TYR A 65 4.02 1.17 12.49
C TYR A 65 3.60 -0.22 12.04
N VAL A 66 3.99 -1.21 12.84
CA VAL A 66 3.65 -2.62 12.64
C VAL A 66 3.42 -3.24 14.01
N LYS A 67 2.22 -3.76 14.23
CA LYS A 67 1.88 -4.50 15.45
C LYS A 67 1.33 -5.88 15.08
N PRO A 68 2.09 -6.95 15.33
CA PRO A 68 1.55 -8.30 15.27
C PRO A 68 0.63 -8.55 16.47
N LEU A 69 -0.42 -9.33 16.25
CA LEU A 69 -1.22 -9.95 17.31
C LEU A 69 -0.32 -10.90 18.12
N GLU A 70 -0.58 -11.02 19.42
CA GLU A 70 0.17 -11.93 20.30
C GLU A 70 0.22 -13.35 19.74
N GLY A 71 1.39 -13.99 19.85
CA GLY A 71 1.64 -15.32 19.27
C GLY A 71 1.96 -15.33 17.76
N THR A 72 1.89 -14.18 17.06
CA THR A 72 2.24 -14.10 15.64
C THR A 72 3.75 -13.88 15.46
N ASN A 73 4.43 -14.86 14.87
CA ASN A 73 5.84 -14.72 14.49
C ASN A 73 5.97 -13.89 13.20
N PHE A 74 6.16 -12.58 13.35
CA PHE A 74 6.38 -11.67 12.23
C PHE A 74 7.80 -11.06 12.25
N SER A 75 8.57 -11.27 11.19
CA SER A 75 9.97 -10.85 11.11
C SER A 75 10.27 -9.88 9.94
N MET A 76 9.26 -9.43 9.20
CA MET A 76 9.49 -8.53 8.07
C MET A 76 9.82 -7.12 8.59
N LYS A 77 11.06 -6.67 8.37
CA LYS A 77 11.54 -5.40 8.91
C LYS A 77 11.48 -4.23 7.92
N ARG A 78 11.50 -4.53 6.60
CA ARG A 78 11.54 -3.50 5.56
C ARG A 78 10.75 -3.93 4.33
N TRP A 79 9.67 -3.20 4.05
CA TRP A 79 8.96 -3.28 2.79
C TRP A 79 8.49 -1.90 2.35
N SER A 80 8.05 -1.80 1.11
CA SER A 80 7.33 -0.64 0.59
C SER A 80 6.22 -1.09 -0.34
N ARG A 81 5.16 -0.28 -0.39
CA ARG A 81 4.00 -0.50 -1.23
C ARG A 81 3.81 0.72 -2.10
N SER A 82 3.60 0.53 -3.40
CA SER A 82 3.25 1.63 -4.29
C SER A 82 2.02 1.35 -5.11
N PHE A 83 1.28 2.41 -5.41
CA PHE A 83 0.10 2.40 -6.26
C PHE A 83 0.27 3.46 -7.34
N VAL A 84 0.06 3.05 -8.59
CA VAL A 84 0.14 3.93 -9.76
C VAL A 84 -1.02 3.64 -10.69
N ARG A 85 -1.66 4.68 -11.20
CA ARG A 85 -2.63 4.57 -12.29
C ARG A 85 -1.95 4.80 -13.64
N LYS A 86 -2.11 3.86 -14.57
CA LYS A 86 -1.66 3.99 -15.96
C LYS A 86 -2.84 3.69 -16.89
N GLY A 87 -3.40 4.74 -17.50
CA GLY A 87 -4.68 4.66 -18.22
C GLY A 87 -5.82 4.21 -17.30
N ALA A 88 -6.53 3.16 -17.71
CA ALA A 88 -7.63 2.55 -16.95
C ALA A 88 -7.16 1.51 -15.91
N ARG A 89 -5.85 1.23 -15.82
CA ARG A 89 -5.31 0.18 -14.95
C ARG A 89 -4.71 0.74 -13.67
N LEU A 90 -4.98 0.07 -12.56
CA LEU A 90 -4.30 0.29 -11.29
C LEU A 90 -3.16 -0.73 -11.14
N ILE A 91 -1.96 -0.26 -10.87
CA ILE A 91 -0.78 -1.08 -10.65
C ILE A 91 -0.39 -0.96 -9.18
N GLN A 92 -0.40 -2.08 -8.47
CA GLN A 92 0.14 -2.19 -7.11
C GLN A 92 1.49 -2.90 -7.18
N SER A 93 2.52 -2.32 -6.57
CA SER A 93 3.81 -2.98 -6.37
C SER A 93 4.12 -3.09 -4.89
N VAL A 94 4.63 -4.24 -4.47
CA VAL A 94 5.15 -4.45 -3.10
C VAL A 94 6.61 -4.86 -3.24
N SER A 95 7.51 -4.15 -2.58
CA SER A 95 8.92 -4.52 -2.49
C SER A 95 9.25 -4.89 -1.06
N LYS A 96 9.93 -6.00 -0.82
CA LYS A 96 10.44 -6.39 0.50
C LYS A 96 11.92 -6.75 0.41
N GLU A 97 12.65 -6.50 1.49
CA GLU A 97 14.05 -6.91 1.60
C GLU A 97 14.15 -8.13 2.51
N ILE A 98 14.76 -9.20 2.03
CA ILE A 98 15.01 -10.43 2.78
C ILE A 98 16.48 -10.78 2.61
N ASN A 99 17.23 -10.81 3.72
CA ASN A 99 18.67 -11.13 3.74
C ASN A 99 19.49 -10.31 2.72
N GLY A 100 19.23 -8.99 2.64
CA GLY A 100 19.89 -8.08 1.69
C GLY A 100 19.37 -8.16 0.24
N ARG A 101 18.51 -9.13 -0.08
CA ARG A 101 17.91 -9.26 -1.42
C ARG A 101 16.57 -8.54 -1.48
N LYS A 102 16.44 -7.64 -2.46
CA LYS A 102 15.16 -6.98 -2.79
C LYS A 102 14.30 -7.89 -3.65
N ILE A 103 13.10 -8.19 -3.18
CA ILE A 103 12.07 -8.96 -3.90
C ILE A 103 10.92 -8.02 -4.20
N LYS A 104 10.42 -8.02 -5.43
CA LYS A 104 9.32 -7.17 -5.88
C LYS A 104 8.18 -8.01 -6.43
N PHE A 105 6.98 -7.76 -5.93
CA PHE A 105 5.72 -8.29 -6.42
C PHE A 105 4.95 -7.18 -7.10
N ARG A 106 4.22 -7.51 -8.18
CA ARG A 106 3.40 -6.56 -8.92
C ARG A 106 2.06 -7.21 -9.25
N LYS A 107 0.98 -6.49 -8.99
CA LYS A 107 -0.38 -6.87 -9.40
C LYS A 107 -1.00 -5.73 -10.19
N ILE A 108 -1.70 -6.08 -11.26
CA ILE A 108 -2.36 -5.14 -12.17
C ILE A 108 -3.84 -5.42 -12.11
N TYR A 109 -4.64 -4.37 -11.91
CA TYR A 109 -6.08 -4.44 -11.76
C TYR A 109 -6.75 -3.64 -12.87
N GLU A 110 -7.85 -4.18 -13.38
CA GLU A 110 -8.73 -3.50 -14.33
C GLU A 110 -9.95 -2.94 -13.58
N ARG A 111 -10.41 -1.76 -13.98
CA ARG A 111 -11.62 -1.15 -13.41
C ARG A 111 -12.83 -1.93 -13.92
N ILE A 112 -13.57 -2.55 -13.02
CA ILE A 112 -14.79 -3.33 -13.35
C ILE A 112 -16.09 -2.53 -13.19
N ARG A 113 -16.03 -1.38 -12.51
CA ARG A 113 -17.19 -0.53 -12.24
C ARG A 113 -16.78 0.92 -12.08
N GLU A 114 -17.62 1.82 -12.58
CA GLU A 114 -17.55 3.24 -12.28
C GLU A 114 -18.46 3.56 -11.09
N PHE A 115 -17.97 4.42 -10.21
CA PHE A 115 -18.73 4.91 -9.07
C PHE A 115 -19.11 6.35 -9.40
N ASP A 116 -20.40 6.63 -9.38
CA ASP A 116 -20.90 8.00 -9.40
C ASP A 116 -20.76 8.54 -7.97
N PHE A 117 -19.92 9.55 -7.81
CA PHE A 117 -19.82 10.29 -6.57
C PHE A 117 -20.78 11.48 -6.69
N LEU A 118 -21.72 11.58 -5.75
CA LEU A 118 -22.74 12.64 -5.67
C LEU A 118 -22.09 14.02 -5.50
#